data_AF-A0A6D0C7J4-F1
#
_entry.id   AF-A0A6D0C7J4-F1
#
_cell.length_a   1.000
_cell.length_b   1.000
_cell.length_c   1.000
_cell.angle_alpha   90.00
_cell.angle_beta   90.00
_cell.angle_gamma   90.00
#
_symmetry.space_group_name_H-M   'P 1'
#
loop_
_entity.id
_entity.type
_entity.pdbx_description
1 polymer ?
#
loop_
_entity_poly.entity_id
_entity_poly.type
_entity_poly.pdbx_seq_one_letter_code
_entity_poly.pdbx_strand_id
1 'polypeptide(L)'
;MAQVINEMDVPSHSFVFYGTGERYFLICVVNVLLTIITLGIYLPWALMKCKRYLYANMEVNGQRFSYGITGGNVFVSCLVFVFFYFAILMTVSADMPLVGCVLTLSLLVLLIFMAAKGLRYQALMTSLNGVRFSFNCSLKGFWWVTFFLPILMAIGMGTVFFISTKMLHANSSSSVIISVVLMAIVGIVSIGIFNGTLYSLVMSFLWSNTSFGIHRFKVKLDTTYCIKYAILAFLALLPFLAVAGYIIFDQILNAYDSSVYANDDIENLQQFMEMQRKMIIAQLIYYFGIAVSTSYLTVSLRNHFMSNLSLNDGRIRFRSTLTYHGMLYRMCALVVISGITGGLAYPLLKIWMIDWQAKNTYLLGDLDDLPLINKEEQPDKGFLASISRGIMPSLPFL
;
A
#
# COMPACT_ATOMS: atom_id res chain seq x y z
N MET A 1 33.63 -2.93 26.94
CA MET A 1 34.21 -4.00 26.10
C MET A 1 33.05 -4.67 25.37
N ALA A 2 32.65 -4.09 24.23
CA ALA A 2 31.50 -4.54 23.46
C ALA A 2 31.94 -5.74 22.62
N GLN A 3 31.42 -6.93 22.93
CA GLN A 3 31.61 -8.09 22.06
C GLN A 3 30.94 -7.79 20.72
N VAL A 4 31.77 -7.64 19.70
CA VAL A 4 31.40 -7.80 18.30
C VAL A 4 31.01 -9.27 18.16
N ILE A 5 29.73 -9.57 18.32
CA ILE A 5 29.18 -10.87 17.93
C ILE A 5 29.37 -10.93 16.42
N ASN A 6 30.22 -11.84 15.98
CA ASN A 6 30.46 -12.13 14.57
C ASN A 6 29.09 -12.46 13.94
N GLU A 7 28.65 -11.69 12.93
CA GLU A 7 27.34 -11.89 12.28
C GLU A 7 27.19 -13.25 11.57
N MET A 8 28.24 -14.09 11.57
CA MET A 8 28.32 -15.35 10.84
C MET A 8 27.80 -16.60 11.59
N ASP A 9 27.55 -16.53 12.90
CA ASP A 9 27.11 -17.69 13.70
C ASP A 9 25.65 -17.59 14.20
N VAL A 10 24.90 -16.58 13.76
CA VAL A 10 23.49 -16.44 14.16
C VAL A 10 22.62 -17.31 13.24
N PRO A 11 21.80 -18.24 13.77
CA PRO A 11 20.95 -19.08 12.94
C PRO A 11 20.03 -18.20 12.08
N SER A 12 19.96 -18.50 10.79
CA SER A 12 19.17 -17.75 9.82
C SER A 12 18.07 -18.62 9.25
N HIS A 13 16.82 -18.20 9.44
CA HIS A 13 15.64 -18.89 8.96
C HIS A 13 14.94 -18.04 7.90
N SER A 14 14.89 -18.53 6.66
CA SER A 14 14.09 -17.89 5.61
C SER A 14 12.60 -18.14 5.82
N PHE A 15 11.76 -17.20 5.42
CA PHE A 15 10.33 -17.45 5.31
C PHE A 15 10.06 -18.37 4.12
N VAL A 16 9.24 -19.40 4.32
CA VAL A 16 8.87 -20.36 3.29
C VAL A 16 7.37 -20.30 3.07
N PHE A 17 6.96 -20.19 1.79
CA PHE A 17 5.56 -20.22 1.40
C PHE A 17 5.25 -21.55 0.71
N TYR A 18 4.37 -22.36 1.32
CA TYR A 18 3.97 -23.67 0.78
C TYR A 18 2.73 -23.60 -0.12
N GLY A 19 2.13 -22.42 -0.26
CA GLY A 19 0.89 -22.24 -1.01
C GLY A 19 1.14 -22.31 -2.52
N THR A 20 0.27 -23.04 -3.22
CA THR A 20 0.30 -23.19 -4.67
C THR A 20 -0.63 -22.17 -5.33
N GLY A 21 -0.18 -21.57 -6.43
CA GLY A 21 -1.00 -20.63 -7.21
C GLY A 21 -2.34 -21.23 -7.63
N GLU A 22 -2.36 -22.48 -8.11
CA GLU A 22 -3.56 -23.17 -8.58
C GLU A 22 -4.65 -23.28 -7.51
N ARG A 23 -4.32 -23.78 -6.32
CA ARG A 23 -5.27 -23.85 -5.20
C ARG A 23 -5.80 -22.48 -4.81
N TYR A 24 -4.94 -21.45 -4.80
CA TYR A 24 -5.38 -20.09 -4.49
C TYR A 24 -6.30 -19.53 -5.58
N PHE A 25 -6.01 -19.80 -6.85
CA PHE A 25 -6.85 -19.42 -7.99
C PHE A 25 -8.24 -20.06 -7.88
N LEU A 26 -8.33 -21.36 -7.61
CA LEU A 26 -9.62 -22.04 -7.39
C LEU A 26 -10.41 -21.42 -6.23
N ILE A 27 -9.74 -21.11 -5.11
CA ILE A 27 -10.37 -20.41 -3.98
C ILE A 27 -10.92 -19.06 -4.44
N CYS A 28 -10.15 -18.26 -5.18
CA CYS A 28 -10.58 -16.96 -5.69
C CYS A 28 -11.76 -17.07 -6.65
N VAL A 29 -11.73 -17.98 -7.63
CA VAL A 29 -12.82 -18.16 -8.60
C VAL A 29 -14.11 -18.56 -7.90
N VAL A 30 -14.08 -19.57 -7.02
CA VAL A 30 -15.25 -20.00 -6.25
C VAL A 30 -15.79 -18.85 -5.39
N ASN A 31 -14.90 -18.10 -4.74
CA ASN A 31 -15.28 -16.96 -3.93
C ASN A 31 -15.90 -15.82 -4.75
N VAL A 32 -15.39 -15.54 -5.95
CA VAL A 32 -15.95 -14.54 -6.86
C VAL A 32 -17.35 -14.97 -7.32
N LEU A 33 -17.52 -16.23 -7.73
CA LEU A 33 -18.83 -16.76 -8.12
C LEU A 33 -19.85 -16.66 -6.97
N LEU A 34 -19.47 -17.06 -5.76
CA LEU A 34 -20.33 -16.92 -4.57
C LEU A 34 -20.65 -15.45 -4.26
N THR A 35 -19.68 -14.54 -4.44
CA THR A 35 -19.89 -13.11 -4.23
C THR A 35 -20.88 -12.53 -5.25
N ILE A 36 -20.81 -12.95 -6.52
CA ILE A 36 -21.76 -12.54 -7.56
C ILE A 36 -23.16 -13.07 -7.26
N ILE A 37 -23.29 -14.38 -6.98
CA ILE A 37 -24.60 -15.02 -6.69
C ILE A 37 -25.27 -14.38 -5.47
N THR A 38 -24.49 -13.96 -4.48
CA THR A 38 -24.99 -13.31 -3.26
C THR A 38 -25.05 -11.79 -3.34
N LEU A 39 -24.88 -11.19 -4.53
CA LEU A 39 -24.90 -9.74 -4.76
C LEU A 39 -23.96 -8.96 -3.82
N GLY A 40 -22.77 -9.51 -3.57
CA GLY A 40 -21.74 -8.90 -2.73
C GLY A 40 -21.77 -9.30 -1.25
N ILE A 41 -22.86 -9.93 -0.77
CA ILE A 41 -22.99 -10.30 0.66
C ILE A 41 -21.86 -11.24 1.10
N TYR A 42 -21.44 -12.18 0.25
CA TYR A 42 -20.38 -13.15 0.58
C TYR A 42 -18.96 -12.54 0.64
N LEU A 43 -18.76 -11.29 0.21
CA LEU A 43 -17.44 -10.67 0.09
C LEU A 43 -16.58 -10.77 1.37
N PRO A 44 -17.11 -10.54 2.59
CA PRO A 44 -16.31 -10.66 3.82
C PRO A 44 -15.77 -12.08 4.05
N TRP A 45 -16.54 -13.12 3.73
CA TRP A 45 -16.09 -14.51 3.85
C TRP A 45 -15.07 -14.87 2.79
N ALA A 46 -15.27 -14.40 1.54
CA ALA A 46 -14.31 -14.54 0.46
C ALA A 46 -12.93 -13.96 0.84
N LEU A 47 -12.90 -12.72 1.33
CA LEU A 47 -11.66 -12.06 1.76
C LEU A 47 -10.96 -12.83 2.88
N MET A 48 -11.71 -13.32 3.89
CA MET A 48 -11.13 -14.03 5.03
C MET A 48 -10.60 -15.41 4.64
N LYS A 49 -11.26 -16.12 3.72
CA LYS A 49 -10.75 -17.37 3.16
C LYS A 49 -9.42 -17.16 2.43
N CYS A 50 -9.32 -16.12 1.60
CA CYS A 50 -8.09 -15.78 0.90
C CYS A 50 -6.95 -15.43 1.87
N LYS A 51 -7.20 -14.60 2.90
CA LYS A 51 -6.18 -14.29 3.91
C LYS A 51 -5.75 -15.52 4.71
N ARG A 52 -6.71 -16.32 5.18
CA ARG A 52 -6.39 -17.56 5.93
C ARG A 52 -5.52 -18.51 5.12
N TYR A 53 -5.76 -18.63 3.81
CA TYR A 53 -4.91 -19.42 2.94
C TYR A 53 -3.46 -18.90 2.92
N LEU A 54 -3.24 -17.58 2.81
CA LEU A 54 -1.90 -17.01 2.79
C LEU A 54 -1.16 -17.26 4.11
N TYR A 55 -1.78 -16.95 5.25
CA TYR A 55 -1.15 -17.13 6.56
C TYR A 55 -0.89 -18.60 6.89
N ALA A 56 -1.85 -19.50 6.64
CA ALA A 56 -1.70 -20.93 6.94
C ALA A 56 -0.62 -21.63 6.10
N ASN A 57 -0.24 -21.06 4.96
CA ASN A 57 0.84 -21.55 4.10
C ASN A 57 2.15 -20.78 4.28
N MET A 58 2.19 -19.81 5.20
CA MET A 58 3.40 -19.08 5.56
C MET A 58 4.06 -19.73 6.77
N GLU A 59 5.35 -20.01 6.65
CA GLU A 59 6.15 -20.67 7.68
C GLU A 59 7.45 -19.90 7.93
N VAL A 60 7.84 -19.85 9.20
CA VAL A 60 9.16 -19.36 9.64
C VAL A 60 9.64 -20.26 10.77
N ASN A 61 10.91 -20.67 10.72
CA ASN A 61 11.51 -21.60 11.69
C ASN A 61 10.68 -22.89 11.93
N GLY A 62 10.16 -23.51 10.86
CA GLY A 62 9.33 -24.72 10.95
C GLY A 62 7.92 -24.52 11.55
N GLN A 63 7.56 -23.29 11.90
CA GLN A 63 6.29 -22.93 12.54
C GLN A 63 5.41 -22.12 11.60
N ARG A 64 4.14 -22.50 11.48
CA ARG A 64 3.19 -21.85 10.57
C ARG A 64 2.40 -20.75 11.26
N PHE A 65 2.04 -19.73 10.48
CA PHE A 65 1.14 -18.69 10.95
C PHE A 65 -0.31 -19.19 10.97
N SER A 66 -1.07 -18.75 11.96
CA SER A 66 -2.50 -19.00 12.09
C SER A 66 -3.27 -17.68 12.11
N TYR A 67 -4.40 -17.65 11.39
CA TYR A 67 -5.25 -16.47 11.25
C TYR A 67 -6.71 -16.79 11.60
N GLY A 68 -7.13 -16.32 12.77
CA GLY A 68 -8.39 -16.67 13.42
C GLY A 68 -9.61 -15.85 13.03
N ILE A 69 -9.48 -14.87 12.11
CA ILE A 69 -10.62 -14.02 11.75
C ILE A 69 -11.63 -14.78 10.88
N THR A 70 -12.91 -14.58 11.17
CA THR A 70 -14.05 -15.15 10.44
C THR A 70 -14.76 -14.06 9.63
N GLY A 71 -15.42 -14.45 8.53
CA GLY A 71 -16.15 -13.51 7.66
C GLY A 71 -17.28 -12.77 8.39
N GLY A 72 -17.96 -13.43 9.34
CA GLY A 72 -19.01 -12.81 10.16
C GLY A 72 -18.52 -11.62 10.99
N ASN A 73 -17.27 -11.66 11.49
CA ASN A 73 -16.69 -10.53 12.21
C ASN A 73 -16.43 -9.32 11.31
N VAL A 74 -16.16 -9.55 10.03
CA VAL A 74 -15.91 -8.50 9.02
C VAL A 74 -17.22 -7.97 8.43
N PHE A 75 -18.25 -8.82 8.37
CA PHE A 75 -19.56 -8.48 7.81
C PHE A 75 -20.22 -7.27 8.49
N VAL A 76 -20.08 -7.14 9.81
CA VAL A 76 -20.62 -5.99 10.55
C VAL A 76 -20.01 -4.67 10.07
N SER A 77 -18.70 -4.63 9.83
CA SER A 77 -18.03 -3.45 9.26
C SER A 77 -18.54 -3.14 7.85
N CYS A 78 -18.78 -4.18 7.05
CA CYS A 78 -19.33 -4.03 5.70
C CYS A 78 -20.73 -3.40 5.73
N LEU A 79 -21.61 -3.82 6.64
CA LEU A 79 -22.93 -3.21 6.81
C LEU A 79 -22.85 -1.71 7.16
N VAL A 80 -21.90 -1.32 8.02
CA VAL A 80 -21.68 0.10 8.34
C VAL A 80 -21.28 0.89 7.09
N PHE A 81 -20.36 0.36 6.27
CA PHE A 81 -19.98 1.02 5.02
C PHE A 81 -21.12 1.13 4.02
N VAL A 82 -21.89 0.06 3.87
CA VAL A 82 -23.08 0.04 2.99
C VAL A 82 -24.09 1.07 3.45
N PHE A 83 -24.35 1.17 4.77
CA PHE A 83 -25.23 2.18 5.34
C PHE A 83 -24.75 3.61 5.00
N PHE A 84 -23.48 3.92 5.26
CA PHE A 84 -22.93 5.24 4.95
C PHE A 84 -22.97 5.55 3.45
N TYR A 85 -22.65 4.58 2.61
CA TYR A 85 -22.70 4.72 1.15
C TYR A 85 -24.11 5.08 0.68
N PHE A 86 -25.13 4.31 1.10
CA PHE A 86 -26.51 4.62 0.76
C PHE A 86 -26.99 5.95 1.34
N ALA A 87 -26.64 6.26 2.60
CA ALA A 87 -27.00 7.55 3.21
C ALA A 87 -26.42 8.73 2.44
N ILE A 88 -25.15 8.65 2.02
CA ILE A 88 -24.50 9.69 1.21
C ILE A 88 -25.19 9.80 -0.15
N LEU A 89 -25.47 8.68 -0.84
CA LEU A 89 -26.20 8.71 -2.12
C LEU A 89 -27.57 9.37 -1.98
N MET A 90 -28.30 9.09 -0.90
CA MET A 90 -29.59 9.71 -0.64
C MET A 90 -29.49 11.22 -0.46
N THR A 91 -28.42 11.72 0.18
CA THR A 91 -28.20 13.17 0.29
C THR A 91 -27.91 13.84 -1.05
N VAL A 92 -27.26 13.13 -1.97
CA VAL A 92 -27.02 13.61 -3.33
C VAL A 92 -28.34 13.65 -4.10
N SER A 93 -29.16 12.60 -4.03
CA SER A 93 -30.47 12.59 -4.71
C SER A 93 -31.48 13.59 -4.14
N ALA A 94 -31.31 14.00 -2.88
CA ALA A 94 -32.16 14.97 -2.20
C ALA A 94 -31.64 16.42 -2.30
N ASP A 95 -30.56 16.67 -3.06
CA ASP A 95 -29.90 17.98 -3.19
C ASP A 95 -29.56 18.64 -1.84
N MET A 96 -29.10 17.83 -0.87
CA MET A 96 -28.67 18.29 0.46
C MET A 96 -27.14 18.21 0.64
N PRO A 97 -26.35 19.08 -0.02
CA PRO A 97 -24.89 18.95 -0.05
C PRO A 97 -24.23 19.10 1.32
N LEU A 98 -24.77 19.96 2.20
CA LEU A 98 -24.22 20.16 3.56
C LEU A 98 -24.33 18.89 4.40
N VAL A 99 -25.45 18.16 4.32
CA VAL A 99 -25.64 16.90 5.05
C VAL A 99 -24.71 15.82 4.49
N GLY A 100 -24.56 15.75 3.16
CA GLY A 100 -23.61 14.85 2.51
C GLY A 100 -22.17 15.09 2.95
N CYS A 101 -21.75 16.36 3.06
CA CYS A 101 -20.43 16.74 3.59
C CYS A 101 -20.24 16.29 5.04
N VAL A 102 -21.22 16.54 5.92
CA VAL A 102 -21.16 16.12 7.32
C VAL A 102 -21.10 14.59 7.45
N LEU A 103 -21.93 13.85 6.70
CA LEU A 103 -21.88 12.39 6.67
C LEU A 103 -20.53 11.87 6.19
N THR A 104 -19.98 12.45 5.12
CA THR A 104 -18.66 12.07 4.58
C THR A 104 -17.54 12.32 5.59
N LEU A 105 -17.52 13.49 6.24
CA LEU A 105 -16.54 13.80 7.29
C LEU A 105 -16.70 12.86 8.49
N SER A 106 -17.94 12.54 8.89
CA SER A 106 -18.20 11.61 9.97
C SER A 106 -17.70 10.20 9.66
N LEU A 107 -17.86 9.72 8.41
CA LEU A 107 -17.30 8.44 7.95
C LEU A 107 -15.78 8.44 7.98
N LEU A 108 -15.13 9.53 7.53
CA LEU A 108 -13.67 9.66 7.59
C LEU A 108 -13.15 9.60 9.02
N VAL A 109 -13.79 10.29 9.97
CA VAL A 109 -13.43 10.21 11.39
C VAL A 109 -13.63 8.80 11.90
N LEU A 110 -14.79 8.18 11.62
CA LEU A 110 -15.12 6.82 12.05
C LEU A 110 -14.10 5.78 11.52
N LEU A 111 -13.67 5.90 10.27
CA LEU A 111 -12.65 5.06 9.64
C LEU A 111 -11.33 5.07 10.42
N ILE A 112 -10.90 6.23 10.93
CA ILE A 112 -9.66 6.35 11.68
C ILE A 112 -9.77 5.62 13.02
N PHE A 113 -10.88 5.80 13.74
CA PHE A 113 -11.13 5.09 15.01
C PHE A 113 -11.19 3.57 14.80
N MET A 114 -11.87 3.14 13.74
CA MET A 114 -12.00 1.74 13.39
C MET A 114 -10.65 1.15 12.91
N ALA A 115 -9.77 1.90 12.27
CA ALA A 115 -8.46 1.40 11.82
C ALA A 115 -7.57 0.96 13.00
N ALA A 116 -7.48 1.76 14.07
CA ALA A 116 -6.69 1.42 15.25
C ALA A 116 -7.20 0.15 15.94
N LYS A 117 -8.52 0.06 16.14
CA LYS A 117 -9.15 -1.13 16.75
C LYS A 117 -9.10 -2.36 15.84
N GLY A 118 -9.22 -2.17 14.52
CA GLY A 118 -9.11 -3.23 13.52
C GLY A 118 -7.71 -3.85 13.48
N LEU A 119 -6.66 -3.03 13.54
CA LEU A 119 -5.27 -3.51 13.66
C LEU A 119 -5.04 -4.30 14.95
N ARG A 120 -5.54 -3.80 16.08
CA ARG A 120 -5.47 -4.52 17.37
C ARG A 120 -6.15 -5.89 17.27
N TYR A 121 -7.35 -5.93 16.70
CA TYR A 121 -8.07 -7.18 16.53
C TYR A 121 -7.34 -8.16 15.59
N GLN A 122 -6.75 -7.66 14.51
CA GLN A 122 -5.98 -8.49 13.57
C GLN A 122 -4.70 -9.05 14.18
N ALA A 123 -3.97 -8.25 14.95
CA ALA A 123 -2.81 -8.72 15.68
C ALA A 123 -3.18 -9.86 16.63
N LEU A 124 -4.23 -9.68 17.45
CA LEU A 124 -4.69 -10.69 18.41
C LEU A 124 -5.18 -11.99 17.76
N MET A 125 -5.66 -11.92 16.52
CA MET A 125 -6.12 -13.08 15.75
C MET A 125 -5.03 -13.69 14.88
N THR A 126 -3.84 -13.10 14.85
CA THR A 126 -2.66 -13.65 14.18
C THR A 126 -1.77 -14.31 15.23
N SER A 127 -1.32 -15.53 14.97
CA SER A 127 -0.40 -16.22 15.85
C SER A 127 0.65 -17.00 15.07
N LEU A 128 1.78 -17.24 15.72
CA LEU A 128 2.85 -18.11 15.25
C LEU A 128 3.16 -19.08 16.40
N ASN A 129 3.08 -20.38 16.13
CA ASN A 129 3.25 -21.44 17.14
C ASN A 129 2.42 -21.24 18.42
N GLY A 130 1.15 -20.83 18.26
CA GLY A 130 0.25 -20.56 19.38
C GLY A 130 0.50 -19.25 20.13
N VAL A 131 1.59 -18.53 19.83
CA VAL A 131 1.89 -17.21 20.40
C VAL A 131 1.24 -16.13 19.55
N ARG A 132 0.42 -15.28 20.17
CA ARG A 132 -0.35 -14.24 19.50
C ARG A 132 0.47 -12.96 19.37
N PHE A 133 0.22 -12.24 18.28
CA PHE A 133 0.62 -10.85 18.18
C PHE A 133 -0.33 -9.99 19.01
N SER A 134 0.15 -8.86 19.51
CA SER A 134 -0.72 -7.83 20.08
C SER A 134 -0.30 -6.45 19.61
N PHE A 135 -1.27 -5.54 19.50
CA PHE A 135 -1.03 -4.18 19.05
C PHE A 135 -1.73 -3.22 20.01
N ASN A 136 -0.91 -2.50 20.78
CA ASN A 136 -1.35 -1.66 21.89
C ASN A 136 -0.87 -0.23 21.65
N CYS A 137 -1.70 0.58 21.01
CA CYS A 137 -1.41 1.98 20.76
C CYS A 137 -2.35 2.91 21.54
N SER A 138 -1.87 4.10 21.88
CA SER A 138 -2.76 5.17 22.33
C SER A 138 -3.55 5.71 21.15
N LEU A 139 -4.87 5.87 21.31
CA LEU A 139 -5.76 6.33 20.25
C LEU A 139 -5.40 7.74 19.76
N LYS A 140 -5.03 8.61 20.71
CA LYS A 140 -4.51 9.96 20.43
C LYS A 140 -3.23 9.92 19.59
N GLY A 141 -2.29 9.02 19.93
CA GLY A 141 -1.04 8.86 19.19
C GLY A 141 -1.27 8.31 17.77
N PHE A 142 -2.16 7.32 17.63
CA PHE A 142 -2.51 6.76 16.34
C PHE A 142 -3.13 7.81 15.41
N TRP A 143 -4.08 8.60 15.93
CA TRP A 143 -4.72 9.69 15.20
C TRP A 143 -3.73 10.78 14.79
N TRP A 144 -2.81 11.14 15.71
CA TRP A 144 -1.79 12.14 15.45
C TRP A 144 -0.84 11.74 14.32
N VAL A 145 -0.29 10.51 14.38
CA VAL A 145 0.72 10.04 13.41
C VAL A 145 0.11 9.67 12.07
N THR A 146 -1.07 9.03 12.05
CA THR A 146 -1.64 8.46 10.83
C THR A 146 -2.45 9.47 10.03
N PHE A 147 -2.95 10.55 10.65
CA PHE A 147 -3.88 11.46 9.99
C PHE A 147 -3.51 12.93 10.15
N PHE A 148 -3.42 13.44 11.39
CA PHE A 148 -3.17 14.87 11.63
C PHE A 148 -1.83 15.32 11.04
N LEU A 149 -0.77 14.53 11.27
CA LEU A 149 0.56 14.84 10.78
C LEU A 149 0.63 14.82 9.24
N PRO A 150 0.12 13.80 8.52
CA PRO A 150 -0.02 13.84 7.06
C PRO A 150 -0.78 15.07 6.55
N ILE A 151 -1.86 15.50 7.20
CA ILE A 151 -2.58 16.71 6.78
C ILE A 151 -1.71 17.95 6.95
N LEU A 152 -1.03 18.09 8.08
CA LEU A 152 -0.11 19.21 8.33
C LEU A 152 1.01 19.23 7.28
N MET A 153 1.57 18.07 6.95
CA MET A 153 2.60 17.93 5.92
C MET A 153 2.07 18.27 4.52
N ALA A 154 0.83 17.87 4.20
CA ALA A 154 0.19 18.19 2.92
C ALA A 154 -0.10 19.70 2.80
N ILE A 155 -0.53 20.36 3.88
CA ILE A 155 -0.69 21.82 3.94
C ILE A 155 0.67 22.49 3.72
N GLY A 156 1.72 22.05 4.41
CA GLY A 156 3.09 22.56 4.23
C GLY A 156 3.60 22.37 2.80
N MET A 157 3.33 21.23 2.18
CA MET A 157 3.64 21.01 0.76
C MET A 157 2.87 21.97 -0.15
N GLY A 158 1.57 22.18 0.12
CA GLY A 158 0.72 23.10 -0.63
C GLY A 158 1.17 24.56 -0.52
N THR A 159 1.61 25.00 0.67
CA THR A 159 2.14 26.35 0.85
C THR A 159 3.46 26.54 0.13
N VAL A 160 4.37 25.57 0.17
CA VAL A 160 5.62 25.59 -0.61
C VAL A 160 5.31 25.71 -2.10
N PHE A 161 4.42 24.87 -2.62
CA PHE A 161 4.02 24.90 -4.03
C PHE A 161 3.39 26.24 -4.42
N PHE A 162 2.49 26.78 -3.59
CA PHE A 162 1.87 28.08 -3.81
C PHE A 162 2.90 29.22 -3.85
N ILE A 163 3.83 29.27 -2.89
CA ILE A 163 4.89 30.27 -2.85
C ILE A 163 5.78 30.15 -4.10
N SER A 164 6.14 28.92 -4.51
CA SER A 164 6.93 28.71 -5.73
C SER A 164 6.26 29.29 -6.97
N THR A 165 4.95 29.08 -7.15
CA THR A 165 4.22 29.68 -8.29
C THR A 165 4.20 31.21 -8.28
N LYS A 166 4.24 31.85 -7.10
CA LYS A 166 4.30 33.31 -6.97
C LYS A 166 5.71 33.87 -7.15
N MET A 167 6.76 33.09 -6.86
CA MET A 167 8.15 33.51 -7.07
C MET A 167 8.54 33.43 -8.56
N LEU A 168 8.00 32.43 -9.28
CA LEU A 168 8.30 32.15 -10.69
C LEU A 168 7.38 32.96 -11.62
N HIS A 169 7.74 34.22 -11.88
CA HIS A 169 7.04 35.06 -12.86
C HIS A 169 7.52 34.72 -14.28
N ALA A 170 6.63 34.20 -15.12
CA ALA A 170 6.93 33.88 -16.50
C ALA A 170 6.51 35.02 -17.44
N ASN A 171 7.45 35.94 -17.72
CA ASN A 171 7.21 37.12 -18.58
C ASN A 171 7.57 36.86 -20.06
N SER A 172 8.18 35.71 -20.37
CA SER A 172 8.63 35.31 -21.71
C SER A 172 8.51 33.80 -21.91
N SER A 173 8.41 33.34 -23.16
CA SER A 173 8.29 31.90 -23.49
C SER A 173 9.42 31.05 -22.91
N SER A 174 10.65 31.56 -22.87
CA SER A 174 11.80 30.87 -22.25
C SER A 174 11.65 30.76 -20.73
N SER A 175 11.12 31.80 -20.07
CA SER A 175 10.86 31.78 -18.62
C SER A 175 9.71 30.87 -18.22
N VAL A 176 8.75 30.59 -19.13
CA VAL A 176 7.70 29.59 -18.92
C VAL A 176 8.32 28.20 -18.78
N ILE A 177 9.21 27.81 -19.69
CA ILE A 177 9.85 26.49 -19.68
C ILE A 177 10.66 26.29 -18.40
N ILE A 178 11.48 27.29 -18.03
CA ILE A 178 12.26 27.26 -16.79
C ILE A 178 11.34 27.12 -15.57
N SER A 179 10.23 27.86 -15.54
CA SER A 179 9.26 27.78 -14.45
C SER A 179 8.60 26.41 -14.34
N VAL A 180 8.22 25.80 -15.45
CA VAL A 180 7.65 24.44 -15.48
C VAL A 180 8.64 23.42 -14.92
N VAL A 181 9.91 23.48 -15.36
CA VAL A 181 10.95 22.57 -14.87
C VAL A 181 11.19 22.75 -13.37
N LEU A 182 11.30 23.98 -12.89
CA LEU A 182 11.49 24.26 -11.47
C LEU A 182 10.29 23.80 -10.62
N MET A 183 9.06 24.03 -11.08
CA MET A 183 7.85 23.55 -10.41
C MET A 183 7.79 22.02 -10.35
N ALA A 184 8.22 21.33 -11.42
CA ALA A 184 8.30 19.86 -11.41
C ALA A 184 9.33 19.35 -10.39
N ILE A 185 10.51 19.98 -10.30
CA ILE A 185 11.54 19.65 -9.31
C ILE A 185 11.01 19.87 -7.89
N VAL A 186 10.41 21.03 -7.62
CA VAL A 186 9.80 21.35 -6.32
C VAL A 186 8.71 20.33 -5.97
N GLY A 187 7.84 19.99 -6.92
CA GLY A 187 6.79 18.98 -6.74
C GLY A 187 7.36 17.61 -6.36
N ILE A 188 8.37 17.14 -7.08
CA ILE A 188 9.00 15.83 -6.82
C ILE A 188 9.69 15.79 -5.46
N VAL A 189 10.46 16.83 -5.14
CA VAL A 189 11.13 16.93 -3.84
C VAL A 189 10.08 16.96 -2.72
N SER A 190 9.01 17.73 -2.89
CA SER A 190 7.97 17.86 -1.86
C SER A 190 7.20 16.55 -1.66
N ILE A 191 6.80 15.87 -2.74
CA ILE A 191 6.13 14.56 -2.67
C ILE A 191 7.07 13.49 -2.09
N GLY A 192 8.36 13.53 -2.44
CA GLY A 192 9.38 12.62 -1.89
C GLY A 192 9.61 12.82 -0.39
N ILE A 193 9.70 14.07 0.07
CA ILE A 193 9.75 14.41 1.50
C ILE A 193 8.49 13.88 2.18
N PHE A 194 7.31 14.20 1.66
CA PHE A 194 6.02 13.77 2.21
C PHE A 194 5.93 12.25 2.36
N ASN A 195 6.23 11.49 1.31
CA ASN A 195 6.10 10.04 1.32
C ASN A 195 7.14 9.37 2.24
N GLY A 196 8.40 9.83 2.18
CA GLY A 196 9.49 9.28 2.98
C GLY A 196 9.33 9.50 4.49
N THR A 197 8.88 10.69 4.90
CA THR A 197 8.59 10.99 6.31
C THR A 197 7.38 10.22 6.80
N LEU A 198 6.28 10.21 6.03
CA LEU A 198 5.04 9.53 6.40
C LEU A 198 5.31 8.05 6.60
N TYR A 199 6.06 7.42 5.70
CA TYR A 199 6.48 6.04 5.83
C TYR A 199 7.29 5.78 7.11
N SER A 200 8.35 6.56 7.34
CA SER A 200 9.22 6.42 8.52
C SER A 200 8.42 6.52 9.82
N LEU A 201 7.54 7.52 9.92
CA LEU A 201 6.74 7.81 11.10
C LEU A 201 5.67 6.75 11.34
N VAL A 202 4.88 6.42 10.32
CA VAL A 202 3.79 5.43 10.44
C VAL A 202 4.34 4.05 10.72
N MET A 203 5.38 3.59 10.01
CA MET A 203 5.94 2.25 10.23
C MET A 203 6.64 2.14 11.59
N SER A 204 7.41 3.15 11.99
CA SER A 204 8.01 3.15 13.33
C SER A 204 6.94 3.14 14.42
N PHE A 205 5.86 3.92 14.26
CA PHE A 205 4.76 3.97 15.23
C PHE A 205 3.98 2.64 15.31
N LEU A 206 3.65 2.04 14.18
CA LEU A 206 2.87 0.79 14.17
C LEU A 206 3.66 -0.37 14.80
N TRP A 207 4.92 -0.52 14.42
CA TRP A 207 5.73 -1.65 14.89
C TRP A 207 6.26 -1.45 16.31
N SER A 208 6.58 -0.23 16.75
CA SER A 208 6.93 0.03 18.16
C SER A 208 5.79 -0.28 19.15
N ASN A 209 4.54 -0.22 18.68
CA ASN A 209 3.35 -0.58 19.46
C ASN A 209 2.89 -2.03 19.23
N THR A 210 3.60 -2.81 18.40
CA THR A 210 3.33 -4.23 18.15
C THR A 210 4.19 -5.10 19.06
N SER A 211 3.61 -6.18 19.58
CA SER A 211 4.30 -7.20 20.38
C SER A 211 4.06 -8.58 19.77
N PHE A 212 5.01 -9.48 20.01
CA PHE A 212 4.87 -10.92 19.82
C PHE A 212 4.96 -11.58 21.20
N GLY A 213 3.83 -12.08 21.71
CA GLY A 213 3.72 -12.49 23.11
C GLY A 213 4.07 -11.36 24.08
N ILE A 214 5.01 -11.64 24.99
CA ILE A 214 5.51 -10.63 25.93
C ILE A 214 6.50 -9.63 25.30
N HIS A 215 7.18 -10.00 24.22
CA HIS A 215 8.25 -9.20 23.62
C HIS A 215 7.71 -8.13 22.68
N ARG A 216 8.20 -6.90 22.82
CA ARG A 216 7.85 -5.77 21.94
C ARG A 216 8.82 -5.65 20.78
N PHE A 217 8.31 -5.35 19.59
CA PHE A 217 9.17 -5.00 18.46
C PHE A 217 9.79 -3.61 18.68
N LYS A 218 11.07 -3.48 18.31
CA LYS A 218 11.79 -2.21 18.29
C LYS A 218 12.18 -1.90 16.86
N VAL A 219 11.75 -0.75 16.38
CA VAL A 219 12.04 -0.19 15.06
C VAL A 219 12.40 1.26 15.23
N LYS A 220 13.54 1.67 14.65
CA LYS A 220 13.90 3.07 14.48
C LYS A 220 14.37 3.28 13.05
N LEU A 221 13.49 3.85 12.22
CA LEU A 221 13.83 4.14 10.84
C LEU A 221 14.57 5.48 10.72
N ASP A 222 15.64 5.49 9.94
CA ASP A 222 16.23 6.75 9.50
C ASP A 222 15.31 7.43 8.47
N THR A 223 14.77 8.58 8.85
CA THR A 223 13.90 9.40 8.02
C THR A 223 14.63 9.97 6.81
N THR A 224 15.91 10.31 6.96
CA THR A 224 16.73 10.86 5.86
C THR A 224 16.91 9.82 4.76
N TYR A 225 17.19 8.57 5.14
CA TYR A 225 17.20 7.44 4.22
C TYR A 225 15.85 7.32 3.48
N CYS A 226 14.73 7.33 4.20
CA CYS A 226 13.40 7.18 3.59
C CYS A 226 13.09 8.30 2.58
N ILE A 227 13.40 9.56 2.93
CA ILE A 227 13.24 10.72 2.04
C ILE A 227 14.13 10.58 0.79
N LYS A 228 15.41 10.27 0.96
CA LYS A 228 16.36 10.14 -0.15
C LYS A 228 15.86 9.13 -1.19
N TYR A 229 15.49 7.94 -0.75
CA TYR A 229 15.03 6.89 -1.66
C TYR A 229 13.63 7.17 -2.22
N ALA A 230 12.76 7.90 -1.49
CA ALA A 230 11.49 8.38 -2.03
C ALA A 230 11.69 9.40 -3.15
N ILE A 231 12.56 10.40 -2.97
CA ILE A 231 12.90 11.38 -4.02
C ILE A 231 13.49 10.66 -5.23
N LEU A 232 14.43 9.72 -5.04
CA LEU A 232 15.00 8.94 -6.13
C LEU A 232 13.94 8.11 -6.87
N ALA A 233 12.96 7.53 -6.16
CA ALA A 233 11.85 6.81 -6.78
C ALA A 233 10.99 7.72 -7.67
N PHE A 234 10.65 8.93 -7.20
CA PHE A 234 9.87 9.89 -7.99
C PHE A 234 10.69 10.52 -9.12
N LEU A 235 11.99 10.69 -8.94
CA LEU A 235 12.88 11.12 -10.01
C LEU A 235 12.97 10.06 -11.12
N ALA A 236 13.00 8.77 -10.76
CA ALA A 236 12.96 7.68 -11.74
C ALA A 236 11.67 7.66 -12.60
N LEU A 237 10.59 8.32 -12.15
CA LEU A 237 9.34 8.46 -12.91
C LEU A 237 9.43 9.56 -14.00
N LEU A 238 10.28 10.57 -13.81
CA LEU A 238 10.39 11.73 -14.72
C LEU A 238 10.61 11.40 -16.19
N PRO A 239 11.55 10.53 -16.61
CA PRO A 239 11.75 10.26 -18.02
C PRO A 239 10.49 9.68 -18.68
N PHE A 240 9.72 8.86 -17.96
CA PHE A 240 8.46 8.30 -18.45
C PHE A 240 7.37 9.37 -18.55
N LEU A 241 7.27 10.26 -17.56
CA LEU A 241 6.36 11.40 -17.60
C LEU A 241 6.69 12.37 -18.74
N ALA A 242 7.97 12.64 -18.98
CA ALA A 242 8.41 13.51 -20.07
C ALA A 242 8.05 12.93 -21.43
N VAL A 243 8.31 11.64 -21.66
CA VAL A 243 7.95 10.96 -22.91
C VAL A 243 6.44 10.88 -23.09
N ALA A 244 5.69 10.44 -22.07
CA ALA A 244 4.24 10.38 -22.14
C ALA A 244 3.62 11.77 -22.34
N GLY A 245 4.11 12.78 -21.62
CA GLY A 245 3.69 14.17 -21.74
C GLY A 245 4.00 14.77 -23.11
N TYR A 246 5.15 14.46 -23.70
CA TYR A 246 5.49 14.87 -25.07
C TYR A 246 4.52 14.27 -26.08
N ILE A 247 4.21 12.97 -25.99
CA ILE A 247 3.25 12.31 -26.88
C ILE A 247 1.87 12.97 -26.75
N ILE A 248 1.40 13.21 -25.53
CA ILE A 248 0.10 13.85 -25.28
C ILE A 248 0.09 15.30 -25.81
N PHE A 249 1.17 16.06 -25.59
CA PHE A 249 1.28 17.45 -26.02
C PHE A 249 1.31 17.56 -27.56
N ASP A 250 2.06 16.71 -28.24
CA ASP A 250 2.05 16.59 -29.70
C ASP A 250 0.64 16.36 -30.23
N GLN A 251 -0.15 15.50 -29.56
CA GLN A 251 -1.53 15.25 -29.96
C GLN A 251 -2.44 16.47 -29.79
N ILE A 252 -2.30 17.22 -28.70
CA ILE A 252 -3.10 18.43 -28.48
C ILE A 252 -2.81 19.49 -29.56
N LEU A 253 -1.54 19.70 -29.92
CA LEU A 253 -1.17 20.64 -30.97
C LEU A 253 -1.72 20.23 -32.34
N ASN A 254 -1.53 18.97 -32.72
CA ASN A 254 -1.99 18.47 -34.02
C ASN A 254 -3.54 18.42 -34.11
N ALA A 255 -4.23 18.16 -33.00
CA ALA A 255 -5.69 18.23 -32.93
C ALA A 255 -6.22 19.65 -33.17
N TYR A 256 -5.56 20.66 -32.60
CA TYR A 256 -5.91 22.07 -32.80
C TYR A 256 -5.83 22.47 -34.28
N ASP A 257 -4.72 22.14 -34.96
CA ASP A 257 -4.51 22.47 -36.37
C ASP A 257 -5.50 21.76 -37.31
N SER A 258 -5.86 20.51 -37.01
CA SER A 258 -6.80 19.72 -37.83
C SER A 258 -8.28 20.12 -37.69
N SER A 259 -8.67 20.70 -36.55
CA SER A 259 -10.06 21.17 -36.32
C SER A 259 -10.47 22.34 -37.22
N VAL A 260 -9.51 22.96 -37.90
CA VAL A 260 -9.71 24.10 -38.81
C VAL A 260 -10.03 23.64 -40.25
N TYR A 261 -9.79 22.38 -40.63
CA TYR A 261 -9.78 21.98 -42.05
C TYR A 261 -10.49 20.67 -42.46
N ALA A 262 -11.06 19.86 -41.56
CA ALA A 262 -11.54 18.52 -41.95
C ALA A 262 -13.06 18.45 -42.25
N ASN A 263 -13.40 18.24 -43.54
CA ASN A 263 -14.78 18.02 -44.05
C ASN A 263 -14.99 16.59 -44.63
N ASP A 264 -14.05 15.64 -44.44
CA ASP A 264 -14.12 14.30 -45.06
C ASP A 264 -14.13 13.16 -44.02
N ASP A 265 -15.13 12.27 -44.10
CA ASP A 265 -15.48 11.31 -43.04
C ASP A 265 -14.46 10.17 -42.86
N ILE A 266 -13.72 9.80 -43.91
CA ILE A 266 -12.72 8.71 -43.88
C ILE A 266 -11.41 9.18 -43.24
N GLU A 267 -10.98 10.41 -43.53
CA GLU A 267 -9.80 11.03 -42.93
C GLU A 267 -9.98 11.20 -41.41
N ASN A 268 -11.19 11.57 -40.99
CA ASN A 268 -11.58 11.70 -39.59
C ASN A 268 -11.44 10.36 -38.81
N LEU A 269 -11.83 9.23 -39.42
CA LEU A 269 -11.72 7.92 -38.77
C LEU A 269 -10.26 7.46 -38.62
N GLN A 270 -9.44 7.67 -39.66
CA GLN A 270 -8.03 7.29 -39.64
C GLN A 270 -7.24 8.12 -38.62
N GLN A 271 -7.50 9.44 -38.57
CA GLN A 271 -6.89 10.34 -37.58
C GLN A 271 -7.32 9.98 -36.15
N PHE A 272 -8.59 9.62 -35.94
CA PHE A 272 -9.08 9.15 -34.64
C PHE A 272 -8.34 7.88 -34.17
N MET A 273 -8.17 6.89 -35.04
CA MET A 273 -7.47 5.64 -34.71
C MET A 273 -6.00 5.89 -34.37
N GLU A 274 -5.33 6.81 -35.07
CA GLU A 274 -3.96 7.21 -34.76
C GLU A 274 -3.84 7.94 -33.42
N MET A 275 -4.77 8.85 -33.12
CA MET A 275 -4.83 9.53 -31.83
C MET A 275 -5.02 8.53 -30.68
N GLN A 276 -5.94 7.58 -30.83
CA GLN A 276 -6.15 6.52 -29.84
C GLN A 276 -4.89 5.66 -29.66
N ARG A 277 -4.21 5.29 -30.75
CA ARG A 277 -2.95 4.52 -30.70
C ARG A 277 -1.88 5.27 -29.89
N LYS A 278 -1.65 6.55 -30.16
CA LYS A 278 -0.66 7.37 -29.45
C LYS A 278 -1.03 7.55 -27.97
N MET A 279 -2.30 7.75 -27.64
CA MET A 279 -2.79 7.84 -26.26
C MET A 279 -2.56 6.52 -25.48
N ILE A 280 -2.83 5.37 -26.10
CA ILE A 280 -2.55 4.06 -25.50
C ILE A 280 -1.05 3.90 -25.23
N ILE A 281 -0.19 4.28 -26.18
CA ILE A 281 1.27 4.22 -25.99
C ILE A 281 1.72 5.12 -24.84
N ALA A 282 1.25 6.37 -24.77
CA ALA A 282 1.57 7.28 -23.67
C ALA A 282 1.13 6.72 -22.30
N GLN A 283 -0.06 6.11 -22.25
CA GLN A 283 -0.59 5.49 -21.04
C GLN A 283 0.23 4.27 -20.60
N LEU A 284 0.67 3.42 -21.55
CA LEU A 284 1.54 2.28 -21.26
C LEU A 284 2.91 2.73 -20.72
N ILE A 285 3.51 3.76 -21.31
CA ILE A 285 4.77 4.35 -20.83
C ILE A 285 4.61 4.90 -19.42
N TYR A 286 3.51 5.61 -19.16
CA TYR A 286 3.20 6.14 -17.83
C TYR A 286 3.03 5.04 -16.77
N TYR A 287 2.25 3.98 -17.07
CA TYR A 287 2.08 2.86 -16.14
C TYR A 287 3.37 2.08 -15.92
N PHE A 288 4.20 1.91 -16.95
CA PHE A 288 5.52 1.31 -16.79
C PHE A 288 6.42 2.17 -15.89
N GLY A 289 6.41 3.49 -16.08
CA GLY A 289 7.11 4.43 -15.19
C GLY A 289 6.65 4.33 -13.74
N ILE A 290 5.34 4.23 -13.48
CA ILE A 290 4.81 3.97 -12.13
C ILE A 290 5.34 2.64 -11.59
N ALA A 291 5.34 1.57 -12.40
CA ALA A 291 5.86 0.27 -11.98
C ALA A 291 7.34 0.34 -11.59
N VAL A 292 8.17 1.08 -12.34
CA VAL A 292 9.58 1.35 -12.01
C VAL A 292 9.71 2.10 -10.70
N SER A 293 9.00 3.23 -10.57
CA SER A 293 9.05 4.10 -9.38
C SER A 293 8.59 3.36 -8.12
N THR A 294 7.44 2.69 -8.17
CA THR A 294 6.87 1.93 -7.04
C THR A 294 7.73 0.73 -6.67
N SER A 295 8.30 0.01 -7.65
CA SER A 295 9.21 -1.10 -7.37
C SER A 295 10.47 -0.64 -6.64
N TYR A 296 11.03 0.51 -7.06
CA TYR A 296 12.17 1.11 -6.37
C TYR A 296 11.79 1.49 -4.93
N LEU A 297 10.70 2.25 -4.76
CA LEU A 297 10.23 2.71 -3.47
C LEU A 297 9.94 1.56 -2.50
N THR A 298 9.17 0.56 -2.93
CA THR A 298 8.77 -0.58 -2.08
C THR A 298 9.98 -1.38 -1.63
N VAL A 299 10.94 -1.68 -2.52
CA VAL A 299 12.13 -2.47 -2.17
C VAL A 299 13.05 -1.68 -1.23
N SER A 300 13.32 -0.40 -1.50
CA SER A 300 14.23 0.40 -0.66
C SER A 300 13.68 0.58 0.75
N LEU A 301 12.38 0.87 0.86
CA LEU A 301 11.71 1.10 2.13
C LEU A 301 11.53 -0.20 2.93
N ARG A 302 11.22 -1.32 2.25
CA ARG A 302 11.11 -2.64 2.90
C ARG A 302 12.44 -3.15 3.41
N ASN A 303 13.50 -3.07 2.60
CA ASN A 303 14.82 -3.54 2.99
C ASN A 303 15.32 -2.78 4.22
N HIS A 304 15.17 -1.45 4.22
CA HIS A 304 15.51 -0.59 5.37
C HIS A 304 14.63 -0.85 6.59
N PHE A 305 13.34 -1.10 6.38
CA PHE A 305 12.44 -1.44 7.47
C PHE A 305 12.82 -2.75 8.15
N MET A 306 12.97 -3.83 7.36
CA MET A 306 13.31 -5.14 7.89
C MET A 306 14.67 -5.14 8.59
N SER A 307 15.69 -4.50 8.02
CA SER A 307 17.02 -4.43 8.62
C SER A 307 17.07 -3.71 9.97
N ASN A 308 16.12 -2.79 10.22
CA ASN A 308 16.02 -2.05 11.48
C ASN A 308 14.93 -2.61 12.42
N LEU A 309 14.26 -3.70 12.02
CA LEU A 309 13.27 -4.40 12.84
C LEU A 309 13.97 -5.42 13.73
N SER A 310 13.72 -5.30 15.03
CA SER A 310 14.26 -6.19 16.04
C SER A 310 13.23 -6.57 17.09
N LEU A 311 13.45 -7.71 17.74
CA LEU A 311 12.65 -8.22 18.84
C LEU A 311 13.58 -8.61 20.00
N ASN A 312 13.09 -8.42 21.23
CA ASN A 312 13.80 -8.73 22.48
C ASN A 312 15.24 -8.18 22.52
N ASP A 313 15.39 -6.85 22.45
CA ASP A 313 16.67 -6.15 22.51
C ASP A 313 17.70 -6.57 21.46
N GLY A 314 17.22 -7.01 20.28
CA GLY A 314 18.08 -7.30 19.14
C GLY A 314 18.59 -8.74 19.09
N ARG A 315 18.10 -9.64 19.96
CA ARG A 315 18.33 -11.08 19.86
C ARG A 315 17.76 -11.68 18.59
N ILE A 316 16.58 -11.22 18.19
CA ILE A 316 15.98 -11.57 16.92
C ILE A 316 15.98 -10.33 16.03
N ARG A 317 16.51 -10.46 14.82
CA ARG A 317 16.53 -9.42 13.80
C ARG A 317 15.89 -9.93 12.52
N PHE A 318 15.40 -9.00 11.70
CA PHE A 318 14.83 -9.33 10.41
C PHE A 318 15.73 -8.78 9.30
N ARG A 319 15.68 -9.42 8.14
CA ARG A 319 16.40 -8.97 6.95
C ARG A 319 15.57 -9.22 5.71
N SER A 320 15.62 -8.29 4.78
CA SER A 320 15.02 -8.42 3.46
C SER A 320 16.10 -8.21 2.39
N THR A 321 16.16 -9.10 1.42
CA THR A 321 17.13 -9.08 0.31
C THR A 321 16.45 -8.87 -1.03
N LEU A 322 15.27 -8.24 -1.05
CA LEU A 322 14.56 -7.98 -2.30
C LEU A 322 15.40 -7.10 -3.22
N THR A 323 15.32 -7.40 -4.51
CA THR A 323 16.00 -6.64 -5.57
C THR A 323 14.98 -5.83 -6.38
N TYR A 324 15.41 -4.66 -6.84
CA TYR A 324 14.56 -3.76 -7.64
C TYR A 324 14.08 -4.41 -8.93
N HIS A 325 14.97 -5.12 -9.63
CA HIS A 325 14.64 -5.78 -10.90
C HIS A 325 13.70 -6.97 -10.68
N GLY A 326 13.90 -7.72 -9.59
CA GLY A 326 13.02 -8.83 -9.22
C GLY A 326 11.60 -8.37 -8.89
N MET A 327 11.47 -7.21 -8.24
CA MET A 327 10.19 -6.56 -7.96
C MET A 327 9.53 -6.02 -9.23
N LEU A 328 10.29 -5.29 -10.07
CA LEU A 328 9.79 -4.70 -11.31
C LEU A 328 9.23 -5.75 -12.26
N TYR A 329 9.99 -6.82 -12.53
CA TYR A 329 9.54 -7.92 -13.38
C TYR A 329 8.22 -8.54 -12.88
N ARG A 330 8.10 -8.74 -11.56
CA ARG A 330 6.91 -9.30 -10.94
C ARG A 330 5.71 -8.36 -11.00
N MET A 331 5.93 -7.08 -10.72
CA MET A 331 4.88 -6.06 -10.80
C MET A 331 4.39 -5.88 -12.24
N CYS A 332 5.29 -5.81 -13.22
CA CYS A 332 4.94 -5.73 -14.64
C CYS A 332 4.15 -6.97 -15.08
N ALA A 333 4.62 -8.17 -14.78
CA ALA A 333 3.90 -9.40 -15.09
C ALA A 333 2.52 -9.42 -14.41
N LEU A 334 2.44 -9.05 -13.13
CA LEU A 334 1.18 -8.97 -12.39
C LEU A 334 0.19 -8.02 -13.06
N VAL A 335 0.61 -6.79 -13.41
CA VAL A 335 -0.29 -5.80 -14.03
C VAL A 335 -0.65 -6.18 -15.46
N VAL A 336 0.33 -6.52 -16.30
CA VAL A 336 0.12 -6.77 -17.73
C VAL A 336 -0.67 -8.06 -17.97
N ILE A 337 -0.25 -9.17 -17.37
CA ILE A 337 -0.91 -10.47 -17.60
C ILE A 337 -2.29 -10.47 -16.94
N SER A 338 -2.47 -9.84 -15.77
CA SER A 338 -3.81 -9.67 -15.20
C SER A 338 -4.68 -8.78 -16.08
N GLY A 339 -4.15 -7.70 -16.67
CA GLY A 339 -4.88 -6.85 -17.61
C GLY A 339 -5.37 -7.62 -18.83
N ILE A 340 -4.48 -8.40 -19.48
CA ILE A 340 -4.82 -9.22 -20.66
C ILE A 340 -5.88 -10.28 -20.32
N THR A 341 -5.83 -10.87 -19.12
CA THR A 341 -6.74 -11.95 -18.71
C THR A 341 -8.02 -11.45 -18.02
N GLY A 342 -8.27 -10.13 -17.99
CA GLY A 342 -9.43 -9.56 -17.28
C GLY A 342 -9.38 -9.81 -15.76
N GLY A 343 -8.20 -9.99 -15.19
CA GLY A 343 -7.96 -10.25 -13.77
C GLY A 343 -7.87 -11.74 -13.39
N LEU A 344 -8.12 -12.68 -14.31
CA LEU A 344 -8.08 -14.12 -13.99
C LEU A 344 -6.68 -14.59 -13.58
N ALA A 345 -5.61 -14.04 -14.15
CA ALA A 345 -4.24 -14.41 -13.77
C ALA A 345 -3.78 -13.78 -12.44
N TYR A 346 -4.49 -12.80 -11.89
CA TYR A 346 -4.08 -12.07 -10.68
C TYR A 346 -3.80 -12.99 -9.48
N PRO A 347 -4.64 -13.98 -9.14
CA PRO A 347 -4.37 -14.86 -8.00
C PRO A 347 -3.07 -15.67 -8.16
N LEU A 348 -2.79 -16.16 -9.37
CA LEU A 348 -1.58 -16.94 -9.67
C LEU A 348 -0.32 -16.07 -9.51
N LEU A 349 -0.35 -14.88 -10.10
CA LEU A 349 0.77 -13.93 -10.08
C LEU A 349 1.00 -13.35 -8.68
N LYS A 350 -0.07 -13.17 -7.91
CA LYS A 350 0.02 -12.76 -6.51
C LYS A 350 0.74 -13.81 -5.66
N ILE A 351 0.42 -15.09 -5.82
CA ILE A 351 1.12 -16.17 -5.10
C ILE A 351 2.59 -16.24 -5.51
N TRP A 352 2.88 -16.12 -6.80
CA TRP A 352 4.25 -16.08 -7.31
C TRP A 352 5.06 -14.90 -6.75
N MET A 353 4.42 -13.75 -6.54
CA MET A 353 5.03 -12.59 -5.89
C MET A 353 5.27 -12.82 -4.39
N ILE A 354 4.29 -13.37 -3.67
CA ILE A 354 4.37 -13.65 -2.23
C ILE A 354 5.45 -14.69 -1.93
N ASP A 355 5.50 -15.78 -2.70
CA ASP A 355 6.53 -16.81 -2.57
C ASP A 355 7.94 -16.23 -2.74
N TRP A 356 8.13 -15.37 -3.75
CA TRP A 356 9.41 -14.70 -3.93
C TRP A 356 9.75 -13.73 -2.78
N GLN A 357 8.77 -12.99 -2.28
CA GLN A 357 8.99 -12.10 -1.13
C GLN A 357 9.37 -12.88 0.12
N ALA A 358 8.73 -14.02 0.37
CA ALA A 358 9.02 -14.91 1.49
C ALA A 358 10.47 -15.43 1.42
N LYS A 359 10.88 -15.99 0.28
CA LYS A 359 12.24 -16.51 0.06
C LYS A 359 13.34 -15.46 0.24
N ASN A 360 13.01 -14.19 0.10
CA ASN A 360 13.94 -13.06 0.28
C ASN A 360 13.72 -12.32 1.61
N THR A 361 13.09 -12.97 2.58
CA THR A 361 12.89 -12.47 3.93
C THR A 361 13.46 -13.49 4.91
N TYR A 362 14.26 -13.00 5.84
CA TYR A 362 15.01 -13.83 6.79
C TYR A 362 14.78 -13.34 8.21
N LEU A 363 14.67 -14.29 9.11
CA LEU A 363 14.73 -14.11 10.56
C LEU A 363 16.12 -14.57 11.00
N LEU A 364 16.82 -13.69 11.72
CA LEU A 364 18.14 -13.96 12.30
C LEU A 364 17.98 -14.13 13.81
N GLY A 365 18.36 -15.28 14.34
CA GLY A 365 18.16 -15.72 15.71
C GLY A 365 17.14 -16.86 15.81
N ASP A 366 17.04 -17.48 16.98
CA ASP A 366 16.05 -18.54 17.23
C ASP A 366 14.85 -17.98 17.99
N LEU A 367 13.64 -18.33 17.54
CA LEU A 367 12.40 -18.00 18.22
C LEU A 367 12.17 -18.87 19.45
N ASP A 368 12.71 -20.10 19.45
CA ASP A 368 12.51 -21.07 20.53
C ASP A 368 13.33 -20.70 21.78
N ASP A 369 14.34 -19.85 21.63
CA ASP A 369 15.12 -19.26 22.72
C ASP A 369 14.37 -18.18 23.52
N LEU A 370 13.19 -17.75 23.05
CA LEU A 370 12.39 -16.73 23.72
C LEU A 370 11.35 -17.35 24.65
N PRO A 371 11.11 -16.78 25.85
CA PRO A 371 9.95 -17.14 26.66
C PRO A 371 8.67 -16.72 25.94
N LEU A 372 8.10 -17.66 25.19
CA LEU A 372 6.92 -17.52 24.35
C LEU A 372 5.63 -17.57 25.17
N ILE A 373 5.44 -16.60 26.07
CA ILE A 373 4.23 -16.48 26.87
C ILE A 373 3.24 -15.55 26.17
N ASN A 374 2.00 -16.01 26.03
CA ASN A 374 0.91 -15.17 25.56
C ASN A 374 0.55 -14.13 26.63
N LYS A 375 0.42 -12.87 26.23
CA LYS A 375 -0.30 -11.91 27.06
C LYS A 375 -1.76 -12.34 27.15
N GLU A 376 -2.32 -12.31 28.36
CA GLU A 376 -3.75 -12.54 28.61
C GLU A 376 -4.59 -11.35 28.12
N GLU A 377 -4.56 -11.11 26.82
CA GLU A 377 -5.25 -9.99 26.19
C GLU A 377 -6.44 -10.53 25.40
N GLN A 378 -7.66 -10.25 25.87
CA GLN A 378 -8.88 -10.62 25.18
C GLN A 378 -9.30 -9.55 24.17
N PRO A 379 -9.95 -9.96 23.07
CA PRO A 379 -10.50 -9.01 22.10
C PRO A 379 -11.60 -8.16 22.76
N ASP A 380 -11.52 -6.84 22.56
CA ASP A 380 -12.54 -5.89 23.02
C ASP A 380 -13.91 -6.27 22.42
N LYS A 381 -14.91 -6.38 23.31
CA LYS A 381 -16.30 -6.72 22.96
C LYS A 381 -17.19 -5.49 22.76
N GLY A 382 -16.67 -4.28 22.98
CA GLY A 382 -17.44 -3.05 22.80
C GLY A 382 -17.95 -2.86 21.36
N PHE A 383 -19.04 -2.11 21.21
CA PHE A 383 -19.69 -1.86 19.91
C PHE A 383 -18.71 -1.33 18.85
N LEU A 384 -17.94 -0.30 19.19
CA LEU A 384 -16.91 0.26 18.31
C LEU A 384 -15.83 -0.76 17.92
N ALA A 385 -15.50 -1.70 18.81
CA ALA A 385 -14.55 -2.76 18.48
C ALA A 385 -15.16 -3.78 17.53
N SER A 386 -16.44 -4.15 17.72
CA SER A 386 -17.17 -5.06 16.83
C SER A 386 -17.24 -4.53 15.41
N ILE A 387 -17.67 -3.27 15.23
CA ILE A 387 -17.75 -2.66 13.91
C ILE A 387 -16.37 -2.44 13.27
N SER A 388 -15.28 -2.41 14.04
CA SER A 388 -13.92 -2.18 13.52
C SER A 388 -13.21 -3.40 12.96
N ARG A 389 -13.70 -4.62 13.24
CA ARG A 389 -13.00 -5.88 12.95
C ARG A 389 -12.70 -6.10 11.47
N GLY A 390 -13.49 -5.50 10.58
CA GLY A 390 -13.32 -5.56 9.14
C GLY A 390 -12.38 -4.53 8.54
N ILE A 391 -11.92 -3.52 9.30
CA ILE A 391 -10.92 -2.58 8.77
C ILE A 391 -9.55 -3.24 8.79
N MET A 392 -8.99 -3.44 7.60
CA MET A 392 -7.68 -4.03 7.41
C MET A 392 -6.81 -3.06 6.66
N PRO A 393 -6.14 -2.12 7.37
CA PRO A 393 -5.12 -1.31 6.72
C PRO A 393 -4.12 -2.30 6.14
N SER A 394 -3.89 -2.25 4.83
CA SER A 394 -2.84 -3.05 4.22
C SER A 394 -1.52 -2.55 4.78
N LEU A 395 -0.96 -3.26 5.75
CA LEU A 395 0.43 -3.08 6.13
C LEU A 395 1.22 -3.65 4.95
N PRO A 396 2.00 -2.83 4.21
CA PRO A 396 2.55 -3.20 2.90
C PRO A 396 3.58 -4.34 2.90
N PHE A 397 3.72 -5.07 4.01
CA PHE A 397 4.75 -6.07 4.26
C PHE A 397 4.25 -7.44 4.69
N LEU A 398 2.92 -7.64 4.78
CA LEU A 398 2.26 -8.93 5.00
C LEU A 398 1.38 -9.32 3.81
#